data_AF-A0A3D0H3C1-F1
#
_entry.id   AF-A0A3D0H3C1-F1
#
_cell.length_a   1.000
_cell.length_b   1.000
_cell.length_c   1.000
_cell.angle_alpha   90.00
_cell.angle_beta   90.00
_cell.angle_gamma   90.00
#
_symmetry.space_group_name_H-M   'P 1'
#
loop_
_entity.id
_entity.type
_entity.pdbx_description
1 polymer ?
#
loop_
_entity_poly.entity_id
_entity_poly.type
_entity_poly.pdbx_seq_one_letter_code
_entity_poly.pdbx_strand_id
1 'polypeptide(L)' 'QELERVALVRETATVATPYGEMRVKRTRLPGGEVRSTPEYEDCKRAAQIHGLPLRSIYEQVSRLAREQ' A
#
# COMPACT_ATOMS: atom_id res chain seq x y z
N GLN A 1 -19.30 -22.48 -12.71
CA GLN A 1 -20.03 -21.19 -12.65
C GLN A 1 -19.03 -20.18 -12.11
N GLU A 2 -18.47 -19.38 -13.00
CA GLU A 2 -17.37 -18.46 -12.70
C GLU A 2 -17.98 -17.14 -12.21
N LEU A 3 -17.76 -16.83 -10.93
CA LEU A 3 -18.24 -15.59 -10.33
C LEU A 3 -17.33 -14.45 -10.79
N GLU A 4 -17.66 -13.81 -11.89
CA GLU A 4 -17.06 -12.55 -12.32
C GLU A 4 -17.44 -11.45 -11.32
N ARG A 5 -16.59 -11.24 -10.31
CA ARG A 5 -16.69 -10.09 -9.41
C ARG A 5 -16.24 -8.87 -10.19
N VAL A 6 -17.15 -7.95 -10.48
CA VAL A 6 -16.82 -6.57 -10.87
C VAL A 6 -16.17 -5.91 -9.65
N ALA A 7 -14.87 -6.11 -9.48
CA ALA A 7 -14.08 -5.34 -8.55
C ALA A 7 -13.83 -3.98 -9.19
N LEU A 8 -14.11 -2.88 -8.47
CA LEU A 8 -13.44 -1.60 -8.73
C LEU A 8 -11.97 -1.89 -9.05
N VAL A 9 -11.36 -1.19 -10.01
CA VAL A 9 -9.94 -1.37 -10.37
C VAL A 9 -9.06 -0.96 -9.18
N ARG A 10 -8.88 -1.89 -8.22
CA ARG A 10 -7.98 -1.78 -7.08
C ARG A 10 -6.70 -2.48 -7.51
N GLU A 11 -5.78 -1.69 -8.03
CA GLU A 11 -4.46 -2.18 -8.43
C GLU A 11 -3.61 -2.35 -7.18
N THR A 12 -3.07 -3.56 -7.01
CA THR A 12 -2.00 -3.76 -6.04
C THR A 12 -0.72 -3.36 -6.73
N ALA A 13 0.00 -2.41 -6.13
CA ALA A 13 1.29 -1.97 -6.62
C ALA A 13 2.36 -2.19 -5.56
N THR A 14 3.61 -2.22 -5.98
CA THR A 14 4.75 -2.33 -5.09
C THR A 14 5.46 -0.98 -5.06
N VAL A 15 5.89 -0.56 -3.87
CA VAL A 15 6.64 0.68 -3.63
C VAL A 15 7.96 0.29 -3.01
N ALA A 16 9.06 0.76 -3.60
CA ALA A 16 10.38 0.64 -3.01
C ALA A 16 10.46 1.55 -1.77
N THR A 17 10.86 0.99 -0.63
CA THR A 17 10.97 1.72 0.65
C THR A 17 12.30 1.37 1.33
N PRO A 18 12.74 2.15 2.32
CA PRO A 18 13.90 1.79 3.16
C PRO A 18 13.77 0.44 3.87
N TYR A 19 12.56 -0.12 3.94
CA TYR A 19 12.25 -1.40 4.58
C TYR A 19 12.11 -2.55 3.59
N GLY A 20 12.43 -2.29 2.31
CA GLY A 20 12.25 -3.21 1.20
C GLY A 20 11.04 -2.88 0.34
N GLU A 21 10.70 -3.79 -0.56
CA GLU A 21 9.53 -3.68 -1.43
C GLU A 21 8.25 -3.91 -0.62
N MET A 22 7.34 -2.94 -0.65
CA MET A 22 6.10 -2.97 0.13
C MET A 22 4.89 -2.83 -0.77
N ARG A 23 3.88 -3.69 -0.55
CA ARG A 23 2.64 -3.63 -1.33
C ARG A 23 1.75 -2.49 -0.85
N VAL A 24 1.10 -1.84 -1.81
CA VAL A 24 0.12 -0.79 -1.60
C VAL A 24 -1.09 -1.02 -2.49
N LYS A 25 -2.27 -0.72 -1.99
CA LYS A 25 -3.52 -0.68 -2.76
C LYS A 25 -3.70 0.71 -3.33
N ARG A 26 -3.71 0.83 -4.66
CA ARG A 26 -4.06 2.07 -5.36
C ARG A 26 -5.52 2.02 -5.76
N THR A 27 -6.25 3.06 -5.38
CA THR A 27 -7.65 3.25 -5.76
C THR A 27 -7.80 4.60 -6.41
N ARG A 28 -8.27 4.63 -7.66
CA ARG A 28 -8.66 5.86 -8.33
C ARG A 28 -10.00 6.34 -7.79
N LEU A 29 -10.02 7.53 -7.22
CA LEU A 29 -11.23 8.18 -6.72
C LEU A 29 -12.00 8.83 -7.90
N PRO A 30 -13.32 9.03 -7.76
CA PRO A 30 -14.14 9.68 -8.80
C PRO A 30 -13.64 11.06 -9.25
N GLY A 31 -12.91 11.77 -8.39
CA GLY A 31 -12.28 13.07 -8.68
C GLY A 31 -10.93 13.00 -9.40
N GLY A 32 -10.48 11.81 -9.82
CA GLY A 32 -9.19 11.62 -10.51
C GLY A 32 -7.99 11.46 -9.58
N GLU A 33 -8.14 11.74 -8.28
CA GLU A 33 -7.10 11.48 -7.28
C GLU A 33 -6.84 9.98 -7.12
N VAL A 34 -5.57 9.60 -6.95
CA VAL A 34 -5.18 8.23 -6.62
C VAL A 34 -4.87 8.14 -5.14
N ARG A 35 -5.64 7.33 -4.42
CA ARG A 35 -5.38 7.01 -3.02
C ARG A 35 -4.56 5.73 -2.94
N SER A 36 -3.37 5.82 -2.36
CA SER A 36 -2.51 4.69 -2.06
C SER A 36 -2.60 4.31 -0.58
N THR A 37 -2.87 3.03 -0.28
CA THR A 37 -2.99 2.50 1.09
C THR A 37 -2.02 1.34 1.27
N PRO A 38 -1.03 1.43 2.18
CA PRO A 38 -0.09 0.34 2.44
C PRO A 38 -0.76 -0.94 2.94
N GLU A 39 -0.23 -2.10 2.55
CA GLU A 39 -0.66 -3.39 3.08
C GLU A 39 -0.23 -3.57 4.54
N TYR A 40 -1.20 -3.90 5.39
CA TYR A 40 -0.99 -3.95 6.84
C TYR A 40 0.04 -5.03 7.24
N GLU A 41 -0.07 -6.22 6.66
CA GLU A 41 0.84 -7.34 7.00
C GLU A 41 2.28 -7.07 6.58
N ASP A 42 2.50 -6.36 5.47
CA ASP A 42 3.84 -5.96 5.05
C ASP A 42 4.41 -4.89 5.98
N CYS A 43 3.60 -3.87 6.32
CA CYS A 43 3.99 -2.85 7.30
C CYS A 43 4.28 -3.44 8.68
N LYS A 44 3.50 -4.43 9.13
CA LYS A 44 3.70 -5.14 10.39
C LYS A 44 4.98 -5.95 10.39
N ARG A 45 5.25 -6.69 9.31
CA ARG A 45 6.50 -7.45 9.14
C ARG A 45 7.71 -6.53 9.14
N ALA A 46 7.66 -5.43 8.39
CA ALA A 46 8.71 -4.42 8.38
C ALA A 46 8.92 -3.81 9.78
N ALA A 47 7.84 -3.49 10.50
CA ALA A 47 7.92 -2.92 11.84
C ALA A 47 8.63 -3.87 12.81
N GLN A 48 8.34 -5.17 12.72
CA GLN A 48 9.00 -6.20 13.53
C GLN A 48 10.48 -6.39 13.16
N ILE A 49 10.81 -6.43 11.87
CA ILE A 49 12.19 -6.62 11.39
C ILE A 49 13.07 -5.43 11.77
N HIS A 50 12.56 -4.21 11.60
CA HIS A 50 13.32 -2.99 11.82
C HIS A 50 13.19 -2.42 13.24
N GLY A 51 12.34 -3.00 14.09
CA GLY A 51 12.09 -2.49 15.45
C GLY A 51 11.44 -1.10 15.48
N LEU A 52 10.68 -0.75 14.43
CA LEU A 52 10.06 0.57 14.29
C LEU A 52 8.57 0.53 14.60
N PRO A 53 7.97 1.65 15.09
CA PRO A 53 6.52 1.72 15.25
C PRO A 53 5.81 1.50 13.91
N LEU A 54 4.79 0.64 13.91
CA LEU A 54 3.97 0.36 12.72
C LEU A 54 3.45 1.65 12.06
N ARG A 55 3.04 2.62 12.89
CA ARG A 55 2.56 3.92 12.42
C ARG A 55 3.61 4.67 11.58
N SER A 56 4.87 4.69 12.03
CA SER A 56 5.96 5.36 11.32
C SER A 56 6.21 4.73 9.94
N ILE A 57 6.17 3.40 9.87
CA ILE A 57 6.26 2.69 8.59
C ILE A 57 5.04 3.03 7.72
N TYR A 58 3.84 2.95 8.27
CA TYR A 58 2.61 3.23 7.53
C TYR A 58 2.59 4.63 6.91
N GLU A 59 3.03 5.64 7.66
CA GLU A 59 3.13 7.03 7.21
C GLU A 59 4.18 7.20 6.11
N GLN A 60 5.37 6.59 6.27
CA GLN A 60 6.42 6.67 5.25
C GLN A 60 6.03 5.97 3.94
N VAL A 61 5.47 4.76 4.02
CA VAL A 61 5.03 4.01 2.82
C VAL A 61 3.90 4.77 2.13
N SER A 62 2.95 5.32 2.89
CA SER A 62 1.86 6.13 2.31
C SER A 62 2.38 7.38 1.59
N ARG A 63 3.46 7.98 2.08
CA ARG A 63 4.10 9.12 1.43
C ARG A 63 4.81 8.69 0.13
N LEU A 64 5.67 7.68 0.20
CA LEU A 64 6.40 7.16 -0.96
C LEU A 64 5.44 6.67 -2.06
N ALA A 65 4.30 6.09 -1.68
CA ALA A 65 3.26 5.62 -2.59
C ALA A 65 2.44 6.73 -3.27
N ARG A 66 2.55 7.98 -2.82
CA ARG A 66 1.98 9.16 -3.51
C ARG A 66 2.97 9.79 -4.47
N GLU A 67 4.26 9.63 -4.21
CA GLU A 67 5.35 10.19 -5.02
C GLU A 67 5.73 9.28 -6.21
N GLN A 68 5.11 8.08 -6.32
CA GLN A 68 5.29 7.12 -7.43
C GLN A 68 4.02 6.90 -8.24
#